data_AF-A0A6A6ACW4-F1
#
_entry.id   AF-A0A6A6ACW4-F1
#
_cell.length_a   1.000
_cell.length_b   1.000
_cell.length_c   1.000
_cell.angle_alpha   90.00
_cell.angle_beta   90.00
_cell.angle_gamma   90.00
#
_symmetry.space_group_name_H-M   'P 1'
#
loop_
_entity.id
_entity.type
_entity.pdbx_description
1 polymer ?
#
loop_
_entity_poly.entity_id
_entity_poly.type
_entity_poly.pdbx_seq_one_letter_code
_entity_poly.pdbx_strand_id
1 'polypeptide(L)'
;MASTTGTTASGDPDMALIGELMEEMSRHPPAIGARKLLVEHYISVGWLEAAMDNTKELKSLAPGDLDVKAFLQMLEKKSDAPAPEKKRISKPAPDQLEWDPKAGQYKKKTVPKLPTTTKKHETPTVELDGDLDAARQDLTTGYRALRAKATYILADLLNLQALQKKAGTPQSSRTVKIQAIVEGNGGRSTVKTGLPGSARSVARTVKDHSNEATSLIITDLEDTMRWVRTPYGKPSGASADTVRDALVKRKQAIESALPDNLKIHGELALMHIEHENLERNYVNTETMLGDEVKDITRANFYVTEDNYAWDMEELVQAITVGKGVMRNPLSKEMFTPKDVKGICTHPLGKDLAALAVEQHELSKGVRPRTIEEMDKLCKILLEDQTSDTLPSRKAVDEFLAYIATSVPDREQQAVDGFKCPARDSHTGQAYDFSIGEAVRDAKGNRVCFHKTGDFIKQAAAYLRQNRGVAPSDAEKCVAM
;
A
#
# COMPACT_ATOMS: atom_id res chain seq x y z
N MET A 1 14.26 -43.50 0.34
CA MET A 1 14.66 -43.73 -1.06
C MET A 1 13.41 -43.68 -1.92
N ALA A 2 12.94 -42.48 -2.25
CA ALA A 2 11.95 -42.27 -3.29
C ALA A 2 12.59 -41.28 -4.27
N SER A 3 12.84 -41.76 -5.48
CA SER A 3 13.51 -41.02 -6.55
C SER A 3 12.43 -40.31 -7.36
N THR A 4 12.23 -39.01 -7.12
CA THR A 4 11.42 -38.15 -7.98
C THR A 4 12.31 -37.52 -9.04
N THR A 5 12.48 -38.25 -10.13
CA THR A 5 12.97 -37.71 -11.39
C THR A 5 11.83 -37.02 -12.14
N GLY A 6 12.04 -35.75 -12.48
CA GLY A 6 11.48 -35.15 -13.69
C GLY A 6 10.40 -34.10 -13.47
N THR A 7 10.78 -32.83 -13.57
CA THR A 7 9.94 -31.81 -14.21
C THR A 7 10.82 -30.66 -14.72
N THR A 8 10.83 -30.53 -16.05
CA THR A 8 11.03 -29.32 -16.87
C THR A 8 11.79 -28.14 -16.26
N ALA A 9 12.88 -27.76 -16.93
CA ALA A 9 13.65 -26.53 -16.79
C ALA A 9 12.80 -25.26 -17.04
N SER A 10 11.89 -24.94 -16.13
CA SER A 10 11.54 -23.55 -15.89
C SER A 10 12.69 -22.96 -15.09
N GLY A 11 13.25 -21.84 -15.51
CA GLY A 11 14.25 -21.10 -14.70
C GLY A 11 13.66 -20.46 -13.45
N ASP A 12 12.47 -20.90 -13.03
CA ASP A 12 11.77 -20.39 -11.87
C ASP A 12 12.21 -21.13 -10.60
N PRO A 13 12.40 -20.41 -9.48
CA PRO A 13 12.73 -21.02 -8.19
C PRO A 13 11.59 -21.90 -7.68
N ASP A 14 11.93 -23.11 -7.26
CA ASP A 14 11.03 -23.93 -6.44
C ASP A 14 10.86 -23.26 -5.06
N MET A 15 9.75 -22.55 -4.90
CA MET A 15 9.43 -21.81 -3.67
C MET A 15 9.05 -22.75 -2.51
N ALA A 16 8.58 -23.97 -2.80
CA ALA A 16 8.27 -24.95 -1.76
C ALA A 16 9.56 -25.47 -1.13
N LEU A 17 10.55 -25.85 -1.96
CA LEU A 17 11.89 -26.24 -1.50
C LEU A 17 12.57 -25.13 -0.70
N ILE A 18 12.49 -23.88 -1.17
CA ILE A 18 13.05 -22.73 -0.42
C ILE A 18 12.37 -22.60 0.96
N GLY A 19 11.05 -22.75 1.03
CA GLY A 19 10.29 -22.72 2.29
C GLY A 19 10.73 -23.80 3.27
N GLU A 20 10.83 -25.04 2.81
CA GLU A 20 11.27 -26.19 3.62
C GLU A 20 12.69 -26.01 4.16
N LEU A 21 13.63 -25.57 3.31
CA LEU A 21 15.02 -25.33 3.70
C LEU A 21 15.14 -24.19 4.71
N MET A 22 14.35 -23.12 4.54
CA MET A 22 14.32 -21.99 5.49
C MET A 22 13.72 -22.39 6.84
N GLU A 23 12.70 -23.25 6.84
CA GLU A 23 12.13 -23.80 8.07
C GLU A 23 13.13 -24.70 8.80
N GLU A 24 13.82 -25.59 8.09
CA GLU A 24 14.86 -26.46 8.65
C GLU A 24 16.01 -25.64 9.26
N MET A 25 16.42 -24.56 8.57
CA MET A 25 17.43 -23.62 9.08
C MET A 25 17.00 -22.91 10.38
N SER A 26 15.71 -22.62 10.52
CA SER A 26 15.14 -22.01 11.72
C SER A 26 15.08 -23.01 12.88
N ARG A 27 14.68 -24.25 12.60
CA ARG A 27 14.54 -25.31 13.62
C ARG A 27 15.89 -25.81 14.13
N HIS A 28 16.93 -25.85 13.29
CA HIS A 28 18.20 -26.49 13.62
C HIS A 28 19.47 -25.66 13.31
N PRO A 29 19.69 -24.49 13.94
CA PRO A 29 20.91 -23.70 13.71
C PRO A 29 22.20 -24.47 14.08
N PRO A 30 23.27 -24.42 13.25
CA PRO A 30 23.46 -23.55 12.09
C PRO A 30 22.95 -24.13 10.75
N ALA A 31 22.41 -25.36 10.71
CA ALA A 31 21.85 -26.04 9.53
C ALA A 31 22.72 -25.95 8.26
N ILE A 32 24.01 -26.28 8.35
CA ILE A 32 24.98 -26.12 7.25
C ILE A 32 24.53 -26.86 5.98
N GLY A 33 23.97 -28.07 6.11
CA GLY A 33 23.47 -28.85 4.97
C GLY A 33 22.32 -28.17 4.23
N ALA A 34 21.31 -27.69 4.95
CA ALA A 34 20.17 -26.98 4.35
C ALA A 34 20.62 -25.67 3.67
N ARG A 35 21.54 -24.93 4.29
CA ARG A 35 22.12 -23.72 3.71
C ARG A 35 22.89 -23.98 2.42
N LYS A 36 23.65 -25.09 2.32
CA LYS A 36 24.35 -25.48 1.10
C LYS A 36 23.37 -25.79 -0.04
N LEU A 37 22.34 -26.60 0.24
CA LEU A 37 21.29 -26.92 -0.73
C LEU A 37 20.57 -25.66 -1.23
N LEU A 38 20.32 -24.69 -0.33
CA LEU A 38 19.72 -23.42 -0.70
C LEU A 38 20.61 -22.61 -1.66
N VAL A 39 21.92 -22.58 -1.43
CA VAL A 39 22.89 -21.93 -2.33
C VAL A 39 22.93 -22.62 -3.69
N GLU A 40 22.99 -23.96 -3.73
CA GLU A 40 22.96 -24.73 -4.97
C GLU A 40 21.70 -24.44 -5.79
N HIS A 41 20.55 -24.41 -5.12
CA HIS A 41 19.27 -24.07 -5.75
C HIS A 41 19.32 -22.67 -6.36
N TYR A 42 19.76 -21.66 -5.60
CA TYR A 42 19.89 -20.29 -6.11
C TYR A 42 20.87 -20.16 -7.29
N ILE A 43 21.99 -20.89 -7.28
CA ILE A 43 22.91 -20.95 -8.42
C ILE A 43 22.19 -21.54 -9.64
N SER A 44 21.46 -22.64 -9.46
CA SER A 44 20.79 -23.37 -10.56
C SER A 44 19.71 -22.55 -11.26
N VAL A 45 19.01 -21.67 -10.53
CA VAL A 45 17.95 -20.80 -11.06
C VAL A 45 18.45 -19.41 -11.47
N GLY A 46 19.78 -19.18 -11.42
CA GLY A 46 20.41 -17.92 -11.83
C GLY A 46 20.26 -16.76 -10.85
N TRP A 47 19.87 -17.03 -9.60
CA TRP A 47 19.74 -16.04 -8.52
C TRP A 47 21.09 -15.80 -7.82
N LEU A 48 22.08 -15.34 -8.61
CA LEU A 48 23.49 -15.30 -8.20
C LEU A 48 23.77 -14.39 -6.99
N GLU A 49 23.03 -13.29 -6.83
CA GLU A 49 23.20 -12.39 -5.68
C GLU A 49 22.75 -13.06 -4.38
N ALA A 50 21.57 -13.72 -4.39
CA ALA A 50 21.07 -14.45 -3.23
C ALA A 50 22.00 -15.63 -2.89
N ALA A 51 22.51 -16.34 -3.89
CA ALA A 51 23.52 -17.37 -3.71
C ALA A 51 24.80 -16.81 -3.08
N MET A 52 25.29 -15.67 -3.54
CA MET A 52 26.51 -15.02 -3.03
C MET A 52 26.37 -14.62 -1.55
N ASP A 53 25.25 -14.00 -1.18
CA ASP A 53 25.02 -13.58 0.21
C ASP A 53 24.96 -14.78 1.16
N ASN A 54 24.21 -15.83 0.80
CA ASN A 54 24.11 -17.04 1.62
C ASN A 54 25.45 -17.80 1.67
N THR A 55 26.25 -17.79 0.59
CA THR A 55 27.58 -18.40 0.58
C THR A 55 28.56 -17.66 1.50
N LYS A 56 28.51 -16.33 1.57
CA LYS A 56 29.32 -15.54 2.52
C LYS A 56 28.95 -15.84 3.97
N GLU A 57 27.66 -15.98 4.26
CA GLU A 57 27.19 -16.39 5.59
C GLU A 57 27.68 -17.81 5.92
N LEU A 58 27.55 -18.76 4.99
CA LEU A 58 28.10 -20.11 5.12
C LEU A 58 29.61 -20.13 5.38
N LYS A 59 30.38 -19.26 4.71
CA LYS A 59 31.83 -19.12 4.93
C LYS A 59 32.15 -18.69 6.37
N SER A 60 31.32 -17.85 6.97
CA SER A 60 31.49 -17.44 8.37
C SER A 60 31.17 -18.59 9.35
N LEU A 61 30.19 -19.43 9.01
CA LEU A 61 29.75 -20.55 9.85
C LEU A 61 30.62 -21.81 9.71
N ALA A 62 31.15 -22.07 8.52
CA ALA A 62 31.93 -23.26 8.17
C ALA A 62 33.11 -22.91 7.23
N PRO A 63 34.14 -22.19 7.71
CA PRO A 63 35.23 -21.67 6.86
C PRO A 63 36.12 -22.74 6.22
N GLY A 64 36.16 -23.95 6.80
CA GLY A 64 36.94 -25.08 6.31
C GLY A 64 36.24 -25.91 5.22
N ASP A 65 34.96 -25.65 4.97
CA ASP A 65 34.12 -26.47 4.11
C ASP A 65 34.50 -26.33 2.63
N LEU A 66 34.69 -27.46 1.95
CA LEU A 66 35.15 -27.50 0.56
C LEU A 66 34.09 -27.00 -0.42
N ASP A 67 32.81 -27.29 -0.15
CA ASP A 67 31.70 -26.89 -1.02
C ASP A 67 31.52 -25.37 -0.99
N VAL A 68 31.66 -24.76 0.20
CA VAL A 68 31.58 -23.30 0.36
C VAL A 68 32.68 -22.59 -0.42
N LYS A 69 33.90 -23.14 -0.44
CA LYS A 69 34.99 -22.62 -1.28
C LYS A 69 34.68 -22.76 -2.77
N ALA A 70 34.09 -23.89 -3.18
CA ALA A 70 33.70 -24.12 -4.56
C ALA A 70 32.59 -23.15 -5.02
N PHE A 71 31.56 -22.90 -4.19
CA PHE A 71 30.51 -21.93 -4.48
C PHE A 71 31.06 -20.51 -4.62
N LEU A 72 31.95 -20.07 -3.72
CA LEU A 72 32.60 -18.76 -3.85
C LEU A 72 33.39 -18.66 -5.14
N GLN A 73 34.19 -19.67 -5.47
CA GLN A 73 34.97 -19.67 -6.71
C GLN A 73 34.06 -19.62 -7.95
N MET A 74 32.93 -20.33 -7.92
CA MET A 74 31.95 -20.32 -9.01
C MET A 74 31.26 -18.96 -9.16
N LEU A 75 30.86 -18.34 -8.05
CA LEU A 75 30.13 -17.07 -8.02
C LEU A 75 31.05 -15.85 -8.23
N GLU A 76 32.32 -15.93 -7.83
CA GLU A 76 33.32 -14.88 -8.04
C GLU A 76 33.97 -14.92 -9.42
N LYS A 77 33.89 -16.06 -10.12
CA LYS A 77 34.33 -16.17 -11.51
C LYS A 77 33.43 -15.26 -12.36
N LYS A 78 33.90 -14.03 -12.59
CA LYS A 78 33.31 -13.10 -13.54
C LYS A 78 33.03 -13.89 -14.81
N SER A 79 31.76 -13.97 -15.19
CA SER A 79 31.35 -14.63 -16.42
C SER A 79 32.17 -13.99 -17.54
N ASP A 80 33.14 -14.73 -18.08
CA ASP A 80 33.87 -14.31 -19.26
C ASP A 80 32.80 -14.05 -20.32
N ALA A 81 32.78 -12.81 -20.82
CA ALA A 81 31.79 -12.39 -21.80
C ALA A 81 31.68 -13.48 -22.88
N PRO A 82 30.47 -13.98 -23.21
CA PRO A 82 30.34 -15.03 -24.20
C PRO A 82 31.06 -14.57 -25.47
N ALA A 83 31.89 -15.47 -26.02
CA ALA A 83 32.62 -15.25 -27.26
C ALA A 83 31.68 -14.57 -28.28
N PRO A 84 32.16 -13.55 -29.02
CA PRO A 84 31.30 -12.74 -29.87
C PRO A 84 30.49 -13.66 -30.78
N GLU A 85 29.18 -13.73 -30.51
CA GLU A 85 28.25 -14.45 -31.35
C GLU A 85 28.43 -13.94 -32.78
N LYS A 86 28.62 -14.87 -33.72
CA LYS A 86 28.61 -14.57 -35.15
C LYS A 86 27.39 -13.70 -35.42
N LYS A 87 27.64 -12.46 -35.84
CA LYS A 87 26.65 -11.47 -36.28
C LYS A 87 25.54 -12.19 -37.06
N ARG A 88 24.39 -12.37 -36.42
CA ARG A 88 23.13 -12.51 -37.16
C ARG A 88 22.97 -11.21 -37.93
N ILE A 89 22.90 -11.35 -39.24
CA ILE A 89 22.60 -10.27 -40.19
C ILE A 89 21.24 -9.70 -39.76
N SER A 90 21.26 -8.56 -39.07
CA SER A 90 20.09 -7.74 -38.83
C SER A 90 19.60 -7.23 -40.19
N LYS A 91 18.32 -7.48 -40.50
CA LYS A 91 17.62 -6.83 -41.61
C LYS A 91 17.83 -5.31 -41.54
N PRO A 92 18.14 -4.63 -42.66
CA PRO A 92 18.33 -3.18 -42.66
C PRO A 92 17.01 -2.48 -42.31
N ALA A 93 17.12 -1.38 -41.56
CA ALA A 93 16.04 -0.45 -41.31
C ALA A 93 15.48 0.08 -42.65
N PRO A 94 14.17 0.41 -42.74
CA PRO A 94 13.59 0.93 -43.97
C PRO A 94 14.27 2.26 -44.35
N ASP A 95 14.71 2.32 -45.60
CA ASP A 95 15.31 3.50 -46.21
C ASP A 95 14.31 4.67 -46.19
N GLN A 96 14.70 5.81 -45.62
CA GLN A 96 13.92 7.05 -45.77
C GLN A 96 14.03 7.53 -47.21
N LEU A 97 12.90 7.43 -47.93
CA LEU A 97 12.72 7.90 -49.30
C LEU A 97 12.11 9.31 -49.28
N GLU A 98 12.76 10.26 -49.94
CA GLU A 98 12.27 11.64 -50.10
C GLU A 98 11.68 11.79 -51.51
N TRP A 99 10.45 12.32 -51.60
CA TRP A 99 9.69 12.45 -52.85
C TRP A 99 10.20 13.64 -53.67
N ASP A 100 10.61 13.40 -54.93
CA ASP A 100 11.05 14.44 -55.88
C ASP A 100 9.91 14.82 -56.83
N PRO A 101 9.25 15.99 -56.64
CA PRO A 101 8.05 16.36 -57.39
C PRO A 101 8.32 16.69 -58.87
N LYS A 102 9.59 16.78 -59.32
CA LYS A 102 9.92 17.01 -60.74
C LYS A 102 10.17 15.71 -61.53
N ALA A 103 10.47 14.61 -60.84
CA ALA A 103 10.77 13.32 -61.47
C ALA A 103 9.70 12.24 -61.22
N GLY A 104 8.73 12.50 -60.34
CA GLY A 104 7.63 11.56 -60.05
C GLY A 104 8.10 10.22 -59.45
N GLN A 105 9.28 10.19 -58.84
CA GLN A 105 9.89 9.00 -58.25
C GLN A 105 10.60 9.34 -56.93
N TYR A 106 10.69 8.37 -56.04
CA TYR A 106 11.40 8.48 -54.77
C TYR A 106 12.92 8.31 -54.97
N LYS A 107 13.74 9.23 -54.44
CA LYS A 107 15.21 9.12 -54.47
C LYS A 107 15.79 8.78 -53.11
N LYS A 108 16.85 7.98 -53.12
CA LYS A 108 17.58 7.50 -51.93
C LYS A 108 18.63 8.55 -51.53
N LYS A 109 18.55 9.09 -50.30
CA LYS A 109 19.45 10.13 -49.81
C LYS A 109 20.70 9.52 -49.18
N THR A 110 21.82 9.53 -49.90
CA THR A 110 23.13 9.14 -49.37
C THR A 110 23.73 10.31 -48.58
N VAL A 111 23.74 10.20 -47.25
CA VAL A 111 24.42 11.17 -46.37
C VAL A 111 25.94 10.92 -46.43
N PRO A 112 26.79 11.92 -46.75
CA PRO A 112 28.23 11.78 -46.70
C PRO A 112 28.73 11.62 -45.25
N LYS A 113 29.49 10.56 -45.01
CA LYS A 113 30.09 10.23 -43.72
C LYS A 113 31.30 11.14 -43.48
N LEU A 114 31.19 12.12 -42.57
CA LEU A 114 32.34 12.94 -42.14
C LEU A 114 33.34 12.08 -41.34
N PRO A 115 34.66 12.31 -41.48
CA PRO A 115 35.68 11.63 -40.69
C PRO A 115 35.68 12.14 -39.25
N THR A 116 35.33 11.27 -38.31
CA THR A 116 35.39 11.54 -36.87
C THR A 116 36.83 11.35 -36.41
N THR A 117 37.54 12.46 -36.19
CA THR A 117 38.81 12.49 -35.47
C THR A 117 38.50 12.41 -33.97
N THR A 118 38.74 11.24 -33.38
CA THR A 118 38.68 11.05 -31.92
C THR A 118 39.89 11.70 -31.27
N LYS A 119 39.77 12.98 -30.90
CA LYS A 119 40.67 13.61 -29.91
C LYS A 119 40.33 13.07 -28.53
N LYS A 120 41.24 12.28 -27.98
CA LYS A 120 41.27 11.83 -26.59
C LYS A 120 41.46 13.08 -25.71
N HIS A 121 40.42 13.51 -24.99
CA HIS A 121 40.57 14.54 -23.98
C HIS A 121 41.25 13.89 -22.76
N GLU A 122 42.53 14.18 -22.57
CA GLU A 122 43.20 13.97 -21.29
C GLU A 122 42.50 14.85 -20.25
N THR A 123 41.93 14.20 -19.24
CA THR A 123 41.42 14.86 -18.06
C THR A 123 42.62 15.12 -17.15
N PRO A 124 42.91 16.38 -16.76
CA PRO A 124 44.01 16.66 -15.86
C PRO A 124 43.74 15.96 -14.53
N THR A 125 44.72 15.17 -14.09
CA THR A 125 44.73 14.56 -12.77
C THR A 125 44.90 15.70 -11.75
N VAL A 126 43.85 16.00 -10.99
CA VAL A 126 43.90 17.03 -9.95
C VAL A 126 44.69 16.45 -8.78
N GLU A 127 45.90 16.94 -8.57
CA GLU A 127 46.64 16.72 -7.32
C GLU A 127 45.95 17.49 -6.20
N LEU A 128 45.36 16.77 -5.25
CA LEU A 128 44.70 17.34 -4.06
C LEU A 128 45.75 17.58 -2.98
N ASP A 129 46.48 18.68 -3.08
CA ASP A 129 47.43 19.14 -2.05
C ASP A 129 46.85 20.34 -1.25
N GLY A 130 45.59 20.22 -0.83
CA GLY A 130 44.87 21.32 -0.18
C GLY A 130 43.98 20.87 0.98
N ASP A 131 43.72 21.81 1.89
CA ASP A 131 42.82 21.68 3.03
C ASP A 131 41.42 21.21 2.58
N LEU A 132 41.13 19.94 2.84
CA LEU A 132 39.90 19.26 2.42
C LEU A 132 38.65 19.90 3.05
N ASP A 133 38.78 20.52 4.22
CA ASP A 133 37.65 21.12 4.91
C ASP A 133 37.25 22.46 4.27
N ALA A 134 38.22 23.25 3.81
CA ALA A 134 37.95 24.44 3.00
C ALA A 134 37.23 24.09 1.68
N ALA A 135 37.67 23.04 1.00
CA ALA A 135 37.02 22.56 -0.24
C ALA A 135 35.60 22.04 0.01
N ARG A 136 35.35 21.36 1.14
CA ARG A 136 34.01 20.91 1.54
C ARG A 136 33.07 22.07 1.85
N GLN A 137 33.57 23.11 2.54
CA GLN A 137 32.80 24.30 2.84
C GLN A 137 32.45 25.09 1.58
N ASP A 138 33.42 25.25 0.67
CA ASP A 138 33.19 25.92 -0.62
C ASP A 138 32.16 25.16 -1.47
N LEU A 139 32.27 23.83 -1.58
CA LEU A 139 31.29 23.01 -2.27
C LEU A 139 29.89 23.11 -1.66
N THR A 140 29.79 23.08 -0.33
CA THR A 140 28.51 23.19 0.38
C THR A 140 27.86 24.55 0.13
N THR A 141 28.66 25.62 0.19
CA THR A 141 28.22 26.99 -0.05
C THR A 141 27.80 27.19 -1.50
N GLY A 142 28.61 26.72 -2.45
CA GLY A 142 28.32 26.75 -3.88
C GLY A 142 27.04 25.97 -4.23
N TYR A 143 26.83 24.80 -3.62
CA TYR A 143 25.63 24.00 -3.84
C TYR A 143 24.37 24.67 -3.28
N ARG A 144 24.44 25.30 -2.09
CA ARG A 144 23.33 26.10 -1.54
C ARG A 144 22.99 27.28 -2.44
N ALA A 145 24.00 28.00 -2.95
CA ALA A 145 23.81 29.11 -3.88
C ALA A 145 23.19 28.64 -5.21
N LEU A 146 23.61 27.48 -5.72
CA LEU A 146 23.01 26.86 -6.91
C LEU A 146 21.55 26.49 -6.69
N ARG A 147 21.20 25.88 -5.55
CA ARG A 147 19.81 25.55 -5.22
C ARG A 147 18.94 26.79 -5.15
N ALA A 148 19.39 27.85 -4.48
CA ALA A 148 18.66 29.11 -4.40
C ALA A 148 18.37 29.70 -5.80
N LYS A 149 19.37 29.68 -6.70
CA LYS A 149 19.18 30.11 -8.10
C LYS A 149 18.21 29.20 -8.86
N ALA A 150 18.32 27.88 -8.67
CA ALA A 150 17.42 26.92 -9.29
C ALA A 150 15.97 27.11 -8.82
N THR A 151 15.74 27.47 -7.55
CA THR A 151 14.39 27.76 -7.01
C THR A 151 13.75 28.93 -7.73
N TYR A 152 14.51 30.00 -7.95
CA TYR A 152 14.03 31.16 -8.69
C TYR A 152 13.68 30.80 -10.15
N ILE A 153 14.57 30.07 -10.83
CA ILE A 153 14.35 29.62 -12.21
C ILE A 153 13.14 28.68 -12.30
N LEU A 154 12.95 27.80 -11.32
CA LEU A 154 11.80 26.89 -11.29
C LEU A 154 10.48 27.68 -11.18
N ALA A 155 10.41 28.68 -10.31
CA ALA A 155 9.24 29.54 -10.18
C ALA A 155 8.90 30.25 -11.50
N ASP A 156 9.91 30.81 -12.18
CA ASP A 156 9.72 31.44 -13.49
C ASP A 156 9.27 30.43 -14.56
N LEU A 157 9.83 29.21 -14.56
CA LEU A 157 9.42 28.16 -15.48
C LEU A 157 7.99 27.68 -15.26
N LEU A 158 7.55 27.58 -14.00
CA LEU A 158 6.17 27.22 -13.67
C LEU A 158 5.19 28.32 -14.14
N ASN A 159 5.56 29.59 -13.97
CA ASN A 159 4.78 30.72 -14.50
C ASN A 159 4.70 30.68 -16.04
N LEU A 160 5.83 30.42 -16.71
CA LEU A 160 5.86 30.26 -18.17
C LEU A 160 5.04 29.04 -18.62
N GLN A 161 5.08 27.93 -17.89
CA GLN A 161 4.31 26.72 -18.20
C GLN A 161 2.79 26.97 -18.08
N ALA A 162 2.37 27.78 -17.09
CA ALA A 162 0.98 28.22 -16.97
C ALA A 162 0.55 29.10 -18.16
N LEU A 163 1.42 30.01 -18.63
CA LEU A 163 1.17 30.82 -19.82
C LEU A 163 1.16 29.97 -21.10
N GLN A 164 2.08 29.00 -21.24
CA GLN A 164 2.14 28.06 -22.36
C GLN A 164 0.89 27.20 -22.45
N LYS A 165 0.37 26.72 -21.30
CA LYS A 165 -0.89 25.98 -21.21
C LYS A 165 -2.07 26.83 -21.69
N LYS A 166 -2.12 28.11 -21.29
CA LYS A 166 -3.15 29.07 -21.78
C LYS A 166 -3.02 29.35 -23.29
N ALA A 167 -1.80 29.33 -23.82
CA ALA A 167 -1.52 29.58 -25.23
C ALA A 167 -1.56 28.32 -26.12
N GLY A 168 -1.83 27.13 -25.56
CA GLY A 168 -1.85 25.87 -26.32
C GLY A 168 -0.49 25.43 -26.87
N THR A 169 0.62 25.88 -26.27
CA THR A 169 1.98 25.55 -26.73
C THR A 169 2.59 24.38 -25.96
N PRO A 170 3.49 23.59 -26.58
CA PRO A 170 4.13 22.44 -25.92
C PRO A 170 4.99 22.86 -24.72
N GLN A 171 4.87 22.12 -23.62
CA GLN A 171 5.63 22.39 -22.40
C GLN A 171 7.07 21.88 -22.50
N SER A 172 8.01 22.60 -21.88
CA SER A 172 9.42 22.23 -21.85
C SER A 172 9.68 21.03 -20.93
N SER A 173 10.35 20.00 -21.44
CA SER A 173 10.79 18.83 -20.64
C SER A 173 11.94 19.13 -19.66
N ARG A 174 12.46 20.36 -19.65
CA ARG A 174 13.60 20.76 -18.81
C ARG A 174 13.19 21.17 -17.40
N THR A 175 11.91 21.45 -17.14
CA THR A 175 11.40 21.84 -15.81
C THR A 175 11.69 20.75 -14.77
N VAL A 176 11.49 19.48 -15.13
CA VAL A 176 11.76 18.31 -14.27
C VAL A 176 13.22 18.25 -13.82
N LYS A 177 14.17 18.62 -14.68
CA LYS A 177 15.60 18.62 -14.34
C LYS A 177 15.96 19.72 -13.34
N ILE A 178 15.32 20.88 -13.45
CA ILE A 178 15.57 22.02 -12.57
C ILE A 178 14.91 21.78 -11.21
N GLN A 179 13.72 21.18 -11.19
CA GLN A 179 13.07 20.72 -9.97
C GLN A 179 13.95 19.74 -9.17
N ALA A 180 14.57 18.77 -9.84
CA ALA A 180 15.50 17.85 -9.17
C ALA A 180 16.70 18.57 -8.51
N ILE A 181 17.23 19.63 -9.12
CA ILE A 181 18.30 20.45 -8.53
C ILE A 181 17.77 21.21 -7.30
N VAL A 182 16.57 21.78 -7.37
CA VAL A 182 15.93 22.51 -6.25
C VAL A 182 15.72 21.60 -5.04
N GLU A 183 15.24 20.38 -5.26
CA GLU A 183 14.96 19.39 -4.21
C GLU A 183 16.24 18.85 -3.56
N GLY A 184 17.41 19.12 -4.12
CA GLY A 184 18.68 18.59 -3.62
C GLY A 184 18.96 17.16 -4.11
N ASN A 185 18.11 16.65 -5.02
CA ASN A 185 18.35 15.42 -5.76
C ASN A 185 19.39 15.71 -6.85
N GLY A 186 20.65 15.88 -6.42
CA GLY A 186 21.79 16.17 -7.27
C GLY A 186 21.73 15.33 -8.53
N GLY A 187 21.67 16.01 -9.68
CA GLY A 187 21.41 15.47 -11.01
C GLY A 187 22.09 14.12 -11.23
N ARG A 188 21.38 13.07 -10.84
CA ARG A 188 21.82 11.69 -10.96
C ARG A 188 21.52 11.37 -12.42
N SER A 189 22.45 11.79 -13.28
CA SER A 189 22.58 11.42 -14.69
C SER A 189 22.00 10.03 -14.85
N THR A 190 20.79 9.93 -15.42
CA THR A 190 20.04 8.68 -15.65
C THR A 190 20.55 7.58 -14.73
N VAL A 191 20.18 7.62 -13.44
CA VAL A 191 20.48 6.49 -12.53
C VAL A 191 20.14 5.27 -13.34
N LYS A 192 21.16 4.50 -13.75
CA LYS A 192 20.90 3.19 -14.33
C LYS A 192 20.04 2.56 -13.27
N THR A 193 18.76 2.36 -13.57
CA THR A 193 17.80 1.74 -12.66
C THR A 193 18.53 0.50 -12.19
N GLY A 194 19.02 0.54 -10.96
CA GLY A 194 19.78 -0.57 -10.41
C GLY A 194 18.82 -1.74 -10.30
N LEU A 195 19.35 -2.96 -10.29
CA LEU A 195 18.54 -4.07 -9.82
C LEU A 195 18.01 -3.69 -8.41
N PRO A 196 16.71 -3.88 -8.13
CA PRO A 196 16.18 -3.68 -6.79
C PRO A 196 17.01 -4.47 -5.78
N GLY A 197 17.26 -3.91 -4.60
CA GLY A 197 18.07 -4.60 -3.58
C GLY A 197 17.45 -5.92 -3.13
N SER A 198 18.17 -6.70 -2.31
CA SER A 198 17.58 -7.91 -1.71
C SER A 198 16.38 -7.57 -0.81
N ALA A 199 15.28 -8.32 -0.93
CA ALA A 199 14.08 -8.13 -0.10
C ALA A 199 14.38 -8.22 1.41
N ARG A 200 15.34 -9.08 1.80
CA ARG A 200 15.81 -9.18 3.20
C ARG A 200 16.55 -7.93 3.67
N SER A 201 17.24 -7.24 2.77
CA SER A 201 17.91 -5.97 3.10
C SER A 201 16.86 -4.88 3.36
N VAL A 202 15.85 -4.80 2.50
CA VAL A 202 14.73 -3.85 2.66
C VAL A 202 13.97 -4.14 3.95
N ALA A 203 13.63 -5.40 4.21
CA ALA A 203 12.95 -5.80 5.44
C ALA A 203 13.74 -5.45 6.71
N ARG A 204 15.08 -5.59 6.69
CA ARG A 204 15.95 -5.13 7.78
C ARG A 204 15.88 -3.61 7.96
N THR A 205 16.03 -2.84 6.89
CA THR A 205 15.92 -1.37 6.96
C THR A 205 14.56 -0.92 7.50
N VAL A 206 13.48 -1.56 7.07
CA VAL A 206 12.11 -1.32 7.55
C VAL A 206 11.97 -1.65 9.04
N LYS A 207 12.58 -2.76 9.50
CA LYS A 207 12.60 -3.13 10.91
C LYS A 207 13.37 -2.11 11.76
N ASP A 208 14.49 -1.61 11.24
CA ASP A 208 15.33 -0.62 11.93
C ASP A 208 14.68 0.77 11.96
N HIS A 209 13.78 1.07 11.01
CA HIS A 209 13.10 2.36 10.86
C HIS A 209 11.57 2.16 10.75
N SER A 210 10.96 1.54 11.76
CA SER A 210 9.55 1.13 11.71
C SER A 210 8.56 2.30 11.53
N ASN A 211 8.93 3.51 11.93
CA ASN A 211 8.14 4.73 11.72
C ASN A 211 8.09 5.18 10.25
N GLU A 212 9.07 4.77 9.45
CA GLU A 212 9.18 5.07 8.01
C GLU A 212 8.90 3.83 7.15
N ALA A 213 8.33 2.77 7.75
CA ALA A 213 8.13 1.48 7.09
C ALA A 213 7.36 1.59 5.76
N THR A 214 6.24 2.31 5.73
CA THR A 214 5.44 2.48 4.50
C THR A 214 6.24 3.20 3.40
N SER A 215 6.93 4.30 3.71
CA SER A 215 7.67 5.07 2.70
C SER A 215 8.86 4.30 2.14
N LEU A 216 9.55 3.53 2.99
CA LEU A 216 10.64 2.65 2.56
C LEU A 216 10.16 1.55 1.61
N ILE A 217 9.04 0.90 1.91
CA ILE A 217 8.49 -0.14 1.03
C ILE A 217 7.96 0.48 -0.27
N ILE A 218 7.29 1.63 -0.22
CA ILE A 218 6.86 2.35 -1.45
C ILE A 218 8.08 2.63 -2.35
N THR A 219 9.16 3.17 -1.79
CA THR A 219 10.38 3.46 -2.55
C THR A 219 10.94 2.21 -3.25
N ASP A 220 10.98 1.07 -2.54
CA ASP A 220 11.45 -0.21 -3.11
C ASP A 220 10.51 -0.74 -4.22
N LEU A 221 9.19 -0.59 -4.03
CA LEU A 221 8.21 -0.97 -5.04
C LEU A 221 8.25 -0.05 -6.27
N GLU A 222 8.48 1.25 -6.11
CA GLU A 222 8.73 2.18 -7.22
C GLU A 222 10.00 1.79 -7.99
N ASP A 223 11.08 1.46 -7.29
CA ASP A 223 12.33 0.95 -7.89
C ASP A 223 12.10 -0.34 -8.67
N THR A 224 11.35 -1.27 -8.08
CA THR A 224 10.98 -2.54 -8.71
C THR A 224 10.14 -2.31 -9.97
N MET A 225 9.12 -1.46 -9.90
CA MET A 225 8.30 -1.09 -11.06
C MET A 225 9.14 -0.46 -12.17
N ARG A 226 10.00 0.51 -11.83
CA ARG A 226 10.90 1.16 -12.80
C ARG A 226 11.82 0.15 -13.46
N TRP A 227 12.37 -0.78 -12.68
CA TRP A 227 13.21 -1.86 -13.17
C TRP A 227 12.46 -2.80 -14.12
N VAL A 228 11.24 -3.22 -13.78
CA VAL A 228 10.43 -4.11 -14.63
C VAL A 228 10.05 -3.42 -15.94
N ARG A 229 9.69 -2.13 -15.91
CA ARG A 229 9.34 -1.36 -17.11
C ARG A 229 10.56 -1.03 -17.97
N THR A 230 11.72 -0.79 -17.36
CA THR A 230 12.94 -0.36 -18.05
C THR A 230 14.20 -1.06 -17.56
N PRO A 231 14.32 -2.39 -17.72
CA PRO A 231 15.49 -3.13 -17.26
C PRO A 231 16.75 -2.62 -17.97
N TYR A 232 17.77 -2.26 -17.20
CA TYR A 232 19.01 -1.65 -17.70
C TYR A 232 18.78 -0.41 -18.59
N GLY A 233 17.69 0.33 -18.36
CA GLY A 233 17.31 1.52 -19.11
C GLY A 233 16.68 1.25 -20.49
N LYS A 234 16.37 -0.02 -20.84
CA LYS A 234 15.66 -0.37 -22.08
C LYS A 234 14.19 -0.67 -21.78
N PRO A 235 13.21 -0.07 -22.47
CA PRO A 235 11.80 -0.41 -22.29
C PRO A 235 11.54 -1.90 -22.51
N SER A 236 10.91 -2.56 -21.55
CA SER A 236 10.54 -3.98 -21.64
C SER A 236 9.25 -4.21 -22.43
N GLY A 237 8.39 -3.19 -22.51
CA GLY A 237 7.02 -3.35 -23.01
C GLY A 237 6.11 -4.16 -22.08
N ALA A 238 6.50 -4.35 -20.82
CA ALA A 238 5.69 -5.07 -19.82
C ALA A 238 4.31 -4.43 -19.65
N SER A 239 3.26 -5.26 -19.63
CA SER A 239 1.90 -4.81 -19.34
C SER A 239 1.74 -4.36 -17.88
N ALA A 240 0.70 -3.59 -17.58
CA ALA A 240 0.36 -3.21 -16.21
C ALA A 240 0.17 -4.44 -15.30
N ASP A 241 -0.42 -5.52 -15.81
CA ASP A 241 -0.60 -6.77 -15.07
C ASP A 241 0.73 -7.47 -14.78
N THR A 242 1.66 -7.50 -15.74
CA THR A 242 3.02 -8.05 -15.53
C THR A 242 3.76 -7.27 -14.45
N VAL A 243 3.61 -5.94 -14.45
CA VAL A 243 4.18 -5.08 -13.41
C VAL A 243 3.52 -5.37 -12.06
N ARG A 244 2.19 -5.47 -12.01
CA ARG A 244 1.44 -5.78 -10.78
C ARG A 244 1.87 -7.12 -10.19
N ASP A 245 1.97 -8.17 -11.00
CA ASP A 245 2.43 -9.49 -10.57
C ASP A 245 3.85 -9.44 -9.97
N ALA A 246 4.76 -8.69 -10.59
CA ALA A 246 6.10 -8.50 -10.07
C ALA A 246 6.11 -7.76 -8.72
N LEU A 247 5.26 -6.74 -8.56
CA LEU A 247 5.11 -5.99 -7.31
C LEU A 247 4.49 -6.85 -6.20
N VAL A 248 3.48 -7.67 -6.50
CA VAL A 248 2.87 -8.61 -5.55
C VAL A 248 3.91 -9.63 -5.07
N LYS A 249 4.67 -10.23 -5.98
CA LYS A 249 5.77 -11.15 -5.64
C LYS A 249 6.83 -10.46 -4.77
N ARG A 250 7.18 -9.21 -5.10
CA ARG A 250 8.16 -8.42 -4.35
C ARG A 250 7.66 -8.10 -2.94
N LYS A 251 6.40 -7.65 -2.80
CA LYS A 251 5.73 -7.42 -1.52
C LYS A 251 5.76 -8.68 -0.65
N GLN A 252 5.34 -9.83 -1.19
CA GLN A 252 5.33 -11.11 -0.46
C GLN A 252 6.73 -11.51 0.01
N ALA A 253 7.76 -11.29 -0.82
CA ALA A 253 9.15 -11.56 -0.43
C ALA A 253 9.61 -10.67 0.74
N ILE A 254 9.22 -9.39 0.76
CA ILE A 254 9.52 -8.48 1.88
C ILE A 254 8.74 -8.90 3.13
N GLU A 255 7.44 -9.16 3.01
CA GLU A 255 6.57 -9.58 4.12
C GLU A 255 7.01 -10.89 4.77
N SER A 256 7.55 -11.84 4.00
CA SER A 256 8.09 -13.10 4.53
C SER A 256 9.28 -12.90 5.49
N ALA A 257 9.94 -11.74 5.41
CA ALA A 257 11.07 -11.37 6.26
C ALA A 257 10.71 -10.32 7.34
N LEU A 258 9.47 -9.83 7.36
CA LEU A 258 8.98 -8.84 8.33
C LEU A 258 8.19 -9.52 9.47
N PRO A 259 8.23 -8.96 10.69
CA PRO A 259 7.34 -9.36 11.77
C PRO A 259 5.88 -8.99 11.44
N ASP A 260 4.91 -9.72 12.02
CA ASP A 260 3.48 -9.62 11.68
C ASP A 260 2.91 -8.20 11.83
N ASN A 261 3.35 -7.45 12.84
CA ASN A 261 2.90 -6.08 13.08
C ASN A 261 3.31 -5.10 11.98
N LEU A 262 4.37 -5.41 11.20
CA LEU A 262 4.86 -4.56 10.12
C LEU A 262 4.34 -4.97 8.73
N LYS A 263 3.69 -6.13 8.59
CA LYS A 263 3.18 -6.62 7.30
C LYS A 263 2.13 -5.68 6.68
N ILE A 264 1.35 -4.97 7.50
CA ILE A 264 0.36 -3.99 7.03
C ILE A 264 0.97 -2.91 6.11
N HIS A 265 2.23 -2.54 6.35
CA HIS A 265 2.93 -1.54 5.52
C HIS A 265 3.17 -2.04 4.08
N GLY A 266 3.28 -3.36 3.87
CA GLY A 266 3.40 -3.96 2.53
C GLY A 266 2.12 -3.80 1.71
N GLU A 267 0.96 -3.97 2.36
CA GLU A 267 -0.35 -3.76 1.74
C GLU A 267 -0.58 -2.30 1.38
N LEU A 268 -0.32 -1.39 2.33
CA LEU A 268 -0.45 0.07 2.12
C LEU A 268 0.47 0.55 1.00
N ALA A 269 1.72 0.08 0.96
CA ALA A 269 2.65 0.46 -0.09
C ALA A 269 2.17 0.03 -1.48
N LEU A 270 1.72 -1.22 -1.63
CA LEU A 270 1.18 -1.71 -2.91
C LEU A 270 -0.06 -0.90 -3.34
N MET A 271 -0.96 -0.61 -2.41
CA MET A 271 -2.15 0.22 -2.64
C MET A 271 -1.80 1.59 -3.24
N HIS A 272 -0.83 2.31 -2.67
CA HIS A 272 -0.40 3.61 -3.21
C HIS A 272 0.25 3.50 -4.60
N ILE A 273 1.07 2.46 -4.83
CA ILE A 273 1.71 2.25 -6.15
C ILE A 273 0.65 1.98 -7.22
N GLU A 274 -0.34 1.15 -6.90
CA GLU A 274 -1.42 0.82 -7.84
C GLU A 274 -2.25 2.05 -8.20
N HIS A 275 -2.59 2.87 -7.21
CA HIS A 275 -3.32 4.11 -7.39
C HIS A 275 -2.63 5.08 -8.36
N GLU A 276 -1.36 5.35 -8.10
CA GLU A 276 -0.64 6.41 -8.79
C GLU A 276 -0.06 5.98 -10.14
N ASN A 277 0.21 4.69 -10.34
CA ASN A 277 1.04 4.23 -11.47
C ASN A 277 0.40 3.14 -12.34
N LEU A 278 -0.67 2.49 -11.87
CA LEU A 278 -1.29 1.34 -12.54
C LEU A 278 -2.77 1.51 -12.85
N GLU A 279 -3.32 2.73 -12.70
CA GLU A 279 -4.70 3.09 -13.08
C GLU A 279 -5.72 2.06 -12.55
N ARG A 280 -5.65 1.76 -11.25
CA ARG A 280 -6.56 0.81 -10.61
C ARG A 280 -8.01 1.33 -10.70
N ASN A 281 -8.93 0.44 -11.05
CA ASN A 281 -10.37 0.74 -11.02
C ASN A 281 -10.92 0.51 -9.61
N TYR A 282 -11.52 1.55 -9.05
CA TYR A 282 -12.22 1.51 -7.76
C TYR A 282 -13.72 1.41 -7.96
N VAL A 283 -14.45 1.05 -6.90
CA VAL A 283 -15.94 1.01 -6.94
C VAL A 283 -16.51 2.42 -7.13
N ASN A 284 -15.88 3.43 -6.53
CA ASN A 284 -16.21 4.83 -6.73
C ASN A 284 -15.22 5.51 -7.69
N THR A 285 -15.74 6.39 -8.55
CA THR A 285 -14.94 7.23 -9.45
C THR A 285 -14.65 8.61 -8.86
N GLU A 286 -15.48 9.04 -7.92
CA GLU A 286 -15.41 10.33 -7.23
C GLU A 286 -15.37 10.14 -5.71
N THR A 287 -14.84 11.12 -4.99
CA THR A 287 -14.89 11.21 -3.53
C THR A 287 -16.30 11.53 -3.04
N MET A 288 -16.53 11.62 -1.73
CA MET A 288 -17.84 11.99 -1.20
C MET A 288 -18.21 13.44 -1.49
N LEU A 289 -17.22 14.29 -1.78
CA LEU A 289 -17.41 15.69 -2.15
C LEU A 289 -17.37 15.94 -3.67
N GLY A 290 -17.19 14.90 -4.47
CA GLY A 290 -17.27 14.96 -5.94
C GLY A 290 -15.94 15.20 -6.65
N ASP A 291 -14.81 15.15 -5.95
CA ASP A 291 -13.48 15.21 -6.58
C ASP A 291 -13.15 13.87 -7.24
N GLU A 292 -12.37 13.86 -8.33
CA GLU A 292 -12.00 12.60 -8.99
C GLU A 292 -11.04 11.78 -8.11
N VAL A 293 -11.30 10.48 -7.95
CA VAL A 293 -10.48 9.61 -7.08
C VAL A 293 -9.00 9.63 -7.45
N LYS A 294 -8.68 9.71 -8.75
CA LYS A 294 -7.30 9.75 -9.25
C LYS A 294 -6.51 10.99 -8.78
N ASP A 295 -7.21 12.05 -8.35
CA ASP A 295 -6.62 13.30 -7.92
C ASP A 295 -6.35 13.32 -6.40
N ILE A 296 -6.82 12.31 -5.64
CA ILE A 296 -6.53 12.18 -4.21
C ILE A 296 -5.02 12.01 -4.01
N THR A 297 -4.44 12.87 -3.18
CA THR A 297 -3.00 12.83 -2.91
C THR A 297 -2.61 11.61 -2.08
N ARG A 298 -1.38 11.11 -2.24
CA ARG A 298 -0.84 9.98 -1.47
C ARG A 298 -1.07 10.11 0.04
N ALA A 299 -0.92 11.32 0.59
CA ALA A 299 -1.04 11.59 2.01
C ALA A 299 -2.47 11.44 2.54
N ASN A 300 -3.47 11.57 1.67
CA ASN A 300 -4.89 11.48 2.00
C ASN A 300 -5.53 10.20 1.48
N PHE A 301 -4.81 9.37 0.73
CA PHE A 301 -5.40 8.24 0.02
C PHE A 301 -5.45 6.95 0.86
N TYR A 302 -6.61 6.30 0.88
CA TYR A 302 -6.77 4.95 1.45
C TYR A 302 -7.79 4.14 0.66
N VAL A 303 -7.66 2.80 0.66
CA VAL A 303 -8.59 1.88 0.00
C VAL A 303 -9.02 0.80 0.97
N THR A 304 -10.32 0.57 1.07
CA THR A 304 -10.93 -0.47 1.91
C THR A 304 -11.06 -1.80 1.17
N GLU A 305 -11.31 -2.90 1.89
CA GLU A 305 -11.38 -4.25 1.31
C GLU A 305 -12.51 -4.40 0.27
N ASP A 306 -13.57 -3.62 0.41
CA ASP A 306 -14.67 -3.50 -0.56
C ASP A 306 -14.29 -2.67 -1.82
N ASN A 307 -13.01 -2.30 -1.97
CA ASN A 307 -12.43 -1.59 -3.11
C ASN A 307 -12.98 -0.17 -3.32
N TYR A 308 -13.47 0.47 -2.25
CA TYR A 308 -13.73 1.90 -2.24
C TYR A 308 -12.44 2.68 -1.93
N ALA A 309 -12.20 3.72 -2.73
CA ALA A 309 -11.12 4.67 -2.53
C ALA A 309 -11.62 5.89 -1.74
N TRP A 310 -10.83 6.29 -0.75
CA TRP A 310 -11.19 7.33 0.21
C TRP A 310 -10.16 8.46 0.20
N ASP A 311 -10.67 9.68 0.18
CA ASP A 311 -9.96 10.78 0.83
C ASP A 311 -10.17 10.65 2.34
N MET A 312 -9.06 10.49 3.06
CA MET A 312 -9.05 10.23 4.49
C MET A 312 -9.54 11.43 5.31
N GLU A 313 -9.44 12.67 4.82
CA GLU A 313 -10.03 13.82 5.51
C GLU A 313 -11.55 13.73 5.48
N GLU A 314 -12.12 13.44 4.31
CA GLU A 314 -13.56 13.26 4.13
C GLU A 314 -14.07 12.07 4.94
N LEU A 315 -13.37 10.93 4.88
CA LEU A 315 -13.77 9.72 5.60
C LEU A 315 -13.75 9.93 7.11
N VAL A 316 -12.69 10.55 7.64
CA VAL A 316 -12.58 10.86 9.07
C VAL A 316 -13.70 11.80 9.50
N GLN A 317 -14.01 12.82 8.70
CA GLN A 317 -15.12 13.73 8.97
C GLN A 317 -16.46 12.99 8.99
N ALA A 318 -16.71 12.13 8.01
CA ALA A 318 -17.95 11.35 7.91
C ALA A 318 -18.14 10.41 9.11
N ILE A 319 -17.08 9.70 9.53
CA ILE A 319 -17.12 8.82 10.70
C ILE A 319 -17.31 9.63 11.99
N THR A 320 -16.67 10.79 12.10
CA THR A 320 -16.80 11.68 13.27
C THR A 320 -18.22 12.21 13.41
N VAL A 321 -18.84 12.65 12.31
CA VAL A 321 -20.27 13.04 12.28
C VAL A 321 -21.17 11.85 12.62
N GLY A 322 -20.78 10.65 12.17
CA GLY A 322 -21.37 9.36 12.56
C GLY A 322 -21.13 8.95 14.01
N LYS A 323 -20.49 9.79 14.84
CA LYS A 323 -20.13 9.53 16.24
C LYS A 323 -19.21 8.32 16.44
N GLY A 324 -18.30 8.07 15.50
CA GLY A 324 -17.31 7.00 15.62
C GLY A 324 -17.76 5.62 15.14
N VAL A 325 -18.90 5.53 14.46
CA VAL A 325 -19.32 4.26 13.84
C VAL A 325 -18.44 3.98 12.64
N MET A 326 -17.65 2.92 12.71
CA MET A 326 -16.74 2.49 11.65
C MET A 326 -17.51 1.83 10.49
N ARG A 327 -18.18 2.66 9.70
CA ARG A 327 -19.02 2.25 8.57
C ARG A 327 -18.64 3.03 7.33
N ASN A 328 -18.66 2.35 6.19
CA ASN A 328 -18.54 2.94 4.86
C ASN A 328 -19.68 3.95 4.63
N PRO A 329 -19.40 5.26 4.49
CA PRO A 329 -20.44 6.27 4.31
C PRO A 329 -21.22 6.15 3.00
N LEU A 330 -20.67 5.51 1.97
CA LEU A 330 -21.30 5.34 0.66
C LEU A 330 -22.13 4.05 0.61
N SER A 331 -21.54 2.90 0.93
CA SER A 331 -22.24 1.60 0.89
C SER A 331 -23.13 1.36 2.12
N LYS A 332 -22.90 2.11 3.20
CA LYS A 332 -23.51 1.91 4.54
C LYS A 332 -23.15 0.59 5.21
N GLU A 333 -22.17 -0.15 4.68
CA GLU A 333 -21.69 -1.39 5.27
C GLU A 333 -20.64 -1.12 6.37
N MET A 334 -20.60 -1.95 7.40
CA MET A 334 -19.55 -1.84 8.42
C MET A 334 -18.19 -2.14 7.77
N PHE A 335 -17.19 -1.35 8.12
CA PHE A 335 -15.81 -1.67 7.75
C PHE A 335 -15.41 -3.00 8.39
N THR A 336 -14.59 -3.78 7.67
CA THR A 336 -14.04 -5.01 8.23
C THR A 336 -13.04 -4.66 9.35
N PRO A 337 -12.69 -5.61 10.23
CA PRO A 337 -11.71 -5.34 11.29
C PRO A 337 -10.35 -4.92 10.72
N LYS A 338 -10.01 -5.44 9.54
CA LYS A 338 -8.81 -5.06 8.79
C LYS A 338 -8.89 -3.60 8.32
N ASP A 339 -10.02 -3.19 7.74
CA ASP A 339 -10.24 -1.81 7.33
C ASP A 339 -10.19 -0.85 8.51
N VAL A 340 -10.85 -1.20 9.63
CA VAL A 340 -10.82 -0.42 10.88
C VAL A 340 -9.38 -0.22 11.35
N LYS A 341 -8.57 -1.30 11.37
CA LYS A 341 -7.15 -1.21 11.72
C LYS A 341 -6.39 -0.28 10.78
N GLY A 342 -6.58 -0.42 9.47
CA GLY A 342 -5.87 0.39 8.47
C GLY A 342 -6.24 1.87 8.56
N ILE A 343 -7.53 2.18 8.68
CA ILE A 343 -8.07 3.53 8.90
C ILE A 343 -7.44 4.15 10.15
N CYS A 344 -7.45 3.44 11.29
CA CYS A 344 -6.89 3.94 12.54
C CYS A 344 -5.35 4.07 12.52
N THR A 345 -4.67 3.30 11.66
CA THR A 345 -3.21 3.37 11.49
C THR A 345 -2.81 4.54 10.60
N HIS A 346 -3.69 4.97 9.69
CA HIS A 346 -3.46 6.11 8.81
C HIS A 346 -3.23 7.39 9.63
N PRO A 347 -2.26 8.27 9.26
CA PRO A 347 -1.95 9.48 10.03
C PRO A 347 -3.16 10.36 10.37
N LEU A 348 -4.08 10.56 9.41
CA LEU A 348 -5.32 11.33 9.59
C LEU A 348 -6.41 10.57 10.37
N GLY A 349 -6.36 9.23 10.41
CA GLY A 349 -7.38 8.41 11.05
C GLY A 349 -7.07 8.05 12.51
N LYS A 350 -5.91 8.44 13.05
CA LYS A 350 -5.50 8.12 14.43
C LYS A 350 -6.50 8.58 15.48
N ASP A 351 -7.12 9.73 15.28
CA ASP A 351 -8.09 10.29 16.22
C ASP A 351 -9.39 9.46 16.28
N LEU A 352 -9.70 8.70 15.21
CA LEU A 352 -10.84 7.79 15.19
C LEU A 352 -10.66 6.60 16.14
N ALA A 353 -9.42 6.23 16.46
CA ALA A 353 -9.16 5.14 17.41
C ALA A 353 -9.75 5.46 18.79
N ALA A 354 -9.69 6.73 19.23
CA ALA A 354 -10.28 7.16 20.48
C ALA A 354 -11.82 7.05 20.46
N LEU A 355 -12.45 7.44 19.34
CA LEU A 355 -13.90 7.33 19.15
C LEU A 355 -14.37 5.88 19.07
N ALA A 356 -13.58 4.99 18.45
CA ALA A 356 -13.89 3.56 18.40
C ALA A 356 -13.84 2.93 19.80
N VAL A 357 -12.85 3.31 20.62
CA VAL A 357 -12.79 2.91 22.03
C VAL A 357 -13.98 3.46 22.81
N GLU A 358 -14.38 4.71 22.58
CA GLU A 358 -15.57 5.30 23.22
C GLU A 358 -16.85 4.51 22.88
N GLN A 359 -17.10 4.20 21.62
CA GLN A 359 -18.24 3.37 21.20
C GLN A 359 -18.22 1.98 21.83
N HIS A 360 -17.03 1.36 21.92
CA HIS A 360 -16.86 0.09 22.59
C HIS A 360 -17.17 0.18 24.09
N GLU A 361 -16.72 1.23 24.77
CA GLU A 361 -17.00 1.46 26.20
C GLU A 361 -18.49 1.80 26.45
N LEU A 362 -19.14 2.53 25.54
CA LEU A 362 -20.60 2.75 25.58
C LEU A 362 -21.35 1.42 25.48
N SER A 363 -20.91 0.49 24.63
CA SER A 363 -21.54 -0.83 24.50
C SER A 363 -21.48 -1.65 25.81
N LYS A 364 -20.43 -1.48 26.62
CA LYS A 364 -20.29 -2.10 27.95
C LYS A 364 -21.18 -1.46 29.02
N GLY A 365 -21.57 -0.20 28.81
CA GLY A 365 -22.36 0.60 29.75
C GLY A 365 -23.81 0.16 29.95
N VAL A 366 -24.37 -0.64 29.04
CA VAL A 366 -25.76 -1.09 29.09
C VAL A 366 -25.90 -2.32 29.99
N ARG A 367 -26.67 -2.25 31.09
CA ARG A 367 -26.89 -3.30 32.11
C ARG A 367 -27.70 -4.49 31.57
N PRO A 368 -27.60 -5.71 32.17
CA PRO A 368 -28.32 -6.88 31.66
C PRO A 368 -29.82 -6.67 31.69
N ARG A 369 -30.31 -6.03 32.76
CA ARG A 369 -31.71 -5.67 32.92
C ARG A 369 -32.22 -4.78 31.79
N THR A 370 -31.43 -3.81 31.31
CA THR A 370 -31.84 -2.96 30.19
C THR A 370 -31.91 -3.74 28.89
N ILE A 371 -31.00 -4.70 28.68
CA ILE A 371 -31.06 -5.61 27.53
C ILE A 371 -32.31 -6.50 27.60
N GLU A 372 -32.70 -6.97 28.79
CA GLU A 372 -33.95 -7.73 28.99
C GLU A 372 -35.19 -6.88 28.69
N GLU A 373 -35.21 -5.61 29.10
CA GLU A 373 -36.28 -4.67 28.75
C GLU A 373 -36.31 -4.37 27.24
N MET A 374 -35.14 -4.32 26.57
CA MET A 374 -35.07 -4.22 25.11
C MET A 374 -35.66 -5.46 24.41
N ASP A 375 -35.37 -6.67 24.91
CA ASP A 375 -35.94 -7.91 24.39
C ASP A 375 -37.46 -7.98 24.59
N LYS A 376 -37.96 -7.54 25.75
CA LYS A 376 -39.39 -7.41 26.02
C LYS A 376 -40.04 -6.44 25.02
N LEU A 377 -39.44 -5.26 24.83
CA LEU A 377 -39.91 -4.25 23.89
C LEU A 377 -39.97 -4.83 22.47
N CYS A 378 -38.87 -5.38 21.95
CA CYS A 378 -38.83 -5.86 20.57
C CYS A 378 -39.84 -6.97 20.31
N LYS A 379 -40.06 -7.86 21.28
CA LYS A 379 -41.04 -8.94 21.17
C LYS A 379 -42.45 -8.37 20.96
N ILE A 380 -42.86 -7.40 21.78
CA ILE A 380 -44.18 -6.77 21.65
C ILE A 380 -44.30 -6.05 20.31
N LEU A 381 -43.29 -5.27 19.91
CA LEU A 381 -43.33 -4.51 18.66
C LEU A 381 -43.42 -5.38 17.40
N LEU A 382 -42.87 -6.61 17.44
CA LEU A 382 -42.89 -7.54 16.32
C LEU A 382 -44.14 -8.42 16.29
N GLU A 383 -44.72 -8.74 17.45
CA GLU A 383 -45.93 -9.57 17.57
C GLU A 383 -47.22 -8.77 17.42
N ASP A 384 -47.17 -7.44 17.55
CA ASP A 384 -48.34 -6.57 17.48
C ASP A 384 -48.89 -6.46 16.04
N GLN A 385 -49.99 -7.19 15.81
CA GLN A 385 -50.76 -7.17 14.57
C GLN A 385 -52.10 -6.43 14.73
N THR A 386 -52.30 -5.66 15.82
CA THR A 386 -53.58 -4.97 16.04
C THR A 386 -53.69 -3.73 15.15
N SER A 387 -54.91 -3.38 14.77
CA SER A 387 -55.17 -2.20 13.94
C SER A 387 -54.91 -0.87 14.67
N ASP A 388 -55.01 -0.86 16.01
CA ASP A 388 -54.80 0.32 16.85
C ASP A 388 -53.36 0.47 17.34
N THR A 389 -52.51 -0.56 17.21
CA THR A 389 -51.12 -0.61 17.69
C THR A 389 -50.97 -0.26 19.17
N LEU A 390 -52.04 -0.40 19.96
CA LEU A 390 -52.06 -0.01 21.36
C LEU A 390 -51.02 -0.77 22.20
N PRO A 391 -50.80 -2.09 22.00
CA PRO A 391 -49.73 -2.81 22.69
C PRO A 391 -48.34 -2.21 22.44
N SER A 392 -48.00 -1.94 21.17
CA SER A 392 -46.72 -1.33 20.81
C SER A 392 -46.52 0.05 21.43
N ARG A 393 -47.54 0.91 21.37
CA ARG A 393 -47.48 2.26 21.96
C ARG A 393 -47.23 2.22 23.46
N LYS A 394 -47.95 1.36 24.18
CA LYS A 394 -47.75 1.15 25.62
C LYS A 394 -46.35 0.64 25.94
N ALA A 395 -45.84 -0.33 25.18
CA ALA A 395 -44.51 -0.87 25.38
C ALA A 395 -43.41 0.18 25.17
N VAL A 396 -43.54 1.03 24.14
CA VAL A 396 -42.62 2.15 23.91
C VAL A 396 -42.64 3.15 25.06
N ASP A 397 -43.83 3.53 25.55
CA ASP A 397 -43.96 4.45 26.68
C ASP A 397 -43.39 3.85 27.98
N GLU A 398 -43.65 2.56 28.25
CA GLU A 398 -43.08 1.82 29.38
C GLU A 398 -41.55 1.81 29.33
N PHE A 399 -40.98 1.50 28.16
CA PHE A 399 -39.52 1.46 27.99
C PHE A 399 -38.90 2.84 28.18
N LEU A 400 -39.46 3.89 27.59
CA LEU A 400 -38.96 5.26 27.78
C LEU A 400 -39.08 5.72 29.24
N ALA A 401 -40.15 5.36 29.93
CA ALA A 401 -40.30 5.64 31.36
C ALA A 401 -39.27 4.87 32.20
N TYR A 402 -38.98 3.62 31.84
CA TYR A 402 -37.91 2.83 32.47
C TYR A 402 -36.54 3.49 32.31
N ILE A 403 -36.17 3.88 31.07
CA ILE A 403 -34.91 4.61 30.80
C ILE A 403 -34.85 5.91 31.61
N ALA A 404 -35.94 6.68 31.68
CA ALA A 404 -35.93 7.98 32.37
C ALA A 404 -35.85 7.85 33.91
N THR A 405 -36.35 6.77 34.51
CA THR A 405 -36.54 6.68 35.97
C THR A 405 -35.61 5.68 36.66
N SER A 406 -35.21 4.61 35.97
CA SER A 406 -34.56 3.44 36.57
C SER A 406 -33.13 3.19 36.06
N VAL A 407 -32.70 3.99 35.08
CA VAL A 407 -31.40 3.85 34.41
C VAL A 407 -30.49 5.03 34.80
N PRO A 408 -29.26 4.78 35.29
CA PRO A 408 -28.29 5.85 35.58
C PRO A 408 -27.88 6.64 34.34
N ASP A 409 -27.50 7.90 34.51
CA ASP A 409 -27.16 8.83 33.42
C ASP A 409 -26.14 8.26 32.42
N ARG A 410 -25.10 7.57 32.90
CA ARG A 410 -24.09 6.95 32.03
C ARG A 410 -24.68 5.88 31.10
N GLU A 411 -25.64 5.12 31.58
CA GLU A 411 -26.32 4.12 30.77
C GLU A 411 -27.36 4.76 29.85
N GLN A 412 -28.04 5.84 30.26
CA GLN A 412 -28.89 6.62 29.36
C GLN A 412 -28.08 7.19 28.19
N GLN A 413 -26.88 7.74 28.46
CA GLN A 413 -25.94 8.18 27.44
C GLN A 413 -25.53 7.06 26.50
N ALA A 414 -25.31 5.84 27.01
CA ALA A 414 -25.06 4.68 26.17
C ALA A 414 -26.26 4.36 25.27
N VAL A 415 -27.48 4.34 25.81
CA VAL A 415 -28.72 4.10 25.04
C VAL A 415 -28.93 5.17 23.96
N ASP A 416 -28.61 6.43 24.24
CA ASP A 416 -28.78 7.56 23.32
C ASP A 416 -27.61 7.76 22.34
N GLY A 417 -26.42 7.28 22.69
CA GLY A 417 -25.18 7.53 21.94
C GLY A 417 -24.67 6.32 21.16
N PHE A 418 -24.96 5.10 21.64
CA PHE A 418 -24.49 3.87 21.03
C PHE A 418 -25.25 3.59 19.74
N LYS A 419 -24.50 3.46 18.64
CA LYS A 419 -25.03 3.09 17.33
C LYS A 419 -24.66 1.65 17.02
N CYS A 420 -25.66 0.79 16.94
CA CYS A 420 -25.46 -0.64 16.74
C CYS A 420 -25.22 -0.98 15.25
N PRO A 421 -24.26 -1.87 14.93
CA PRO A 421 -24.12 -2.42 13.59
C PRO A 421 -25.24 -3.42 13.28
N ALA A 422 -26.41 -2.92 12.89
CA ALA A 422 -27.60 -3.71 12.59
C ALA A 422 -28.12 -3.42 11.17
N ARG A 423 -28.88 -4.36 10.58
CA ARG A 423 -29.51 -4.22 9.26
C ARG A 423 -30.98 -4.55 9.31
N ASP A 424 -31.80 -3.78 8.61
CA ASP A 424 -33.23 -4.03 8.45
C ASP A 424 -33.43 -5.38 7.77
N SER A 425 -34.02 -6.34 8.48
CA SER A 425 -34.21 -7.72 8.03
C SER A 425 -35.09 -7.84 6.77
N HIS A 426 -35.88 -6.82 6.45
CA HIS A 426 -36.72 -6.80 5.26
C HIS A 426 -36.03 -6.17 4.05
N THR A 427 -35.25 -5.11 4.26
CA THR A 427 -34.66 -4.33 3.14
C THR A 427 -33.15 -4.56 2.95
N GLY A 428 -32.47 -5.14 3.94
CA GLY A 428 -31.01 -5.28 3.99
C GLY A 428 -30.26 -3.97 4.28
N GLN A 429 -30.99 -2.85 4.42
CA GLN A 429 -30.40 -1.53 4.66
C GLN A 429 -29.87 -1.44 6.09
N ALA A 430 -28.68 -0.86 6.25
CA ALA A 430 -28.10 -0.66 7.58
C ALA A 430 -28.89 0.38 8.38
N TYR A 431 -29.08 0.12 9.67
CA TYR A 431 -29.65 1.07 10.62
C TYR A 431 -28.61 2.12 11.02
N ASP A 432 -28.98 3.41 11.07
CA ASP A 432 -28.07 4.52 11.45
C ASP A 432 -28.54 5.27 12.71
N PHE A 433 -29.44 4.67 13.48
CA PHE A 433 -30.02 5.27 14.67
C PHE A 433 -29.33 4.74 15.93
N SER A 434 -29.35 5.52 17.00
CA SER A 434 -29.14 4.98 18.35
C SER A 434 -30.38 4.23 18.85
N ILE A 435 -30.25 3.46 19.93
CA ILE A 435 -31.38 2.78 20.59
C ILE A 435 -32.43 3.81 21.02
N GLY A 436 -32.01 4.89 21.69
CA GLY A 436 -32.90 5.94 22.16
C GLY A 436 -33.59 6.70 21.01
N GLU A 437 -32.88 6.97 19.93
CA GLU A 437 -33.43 7.60 18.72
C GLU A 437 -34.49 6.73 18.05
N ALA A 438 -34.21 5.44 17.84
CA ALA A 438 -35.17 4.52 17.23
C ALA A 438 -36.48 4.43 18.02
N VAL A 439 -36.41 4.34 19.35
CA VAL A 439 -37.60 4.28 20.21
C VAL A 439 -38.38 5.61 20.19
N ARG A 440 -37.68 6.76 20.19
CA ARG A 440 -38.34 8.08 20.09
C ARG A 440 -39.00 8.28 18.73
N ASP A 441 -38.38 7.83 17.65
CA ASP A 441 -38.95 7.92 16.30
C ASP A 441 -40.17 7.01 16.14
N ALA A 442 -40.16 5.82 16.76
CA ALA A 442 -41.35 4.97 16.84
C ALA A 442 -42.50 5.66 17.60
N LYS A 443 -42.19 6.29 18.75
CA LYS A 443 -43.17 7.09 19.51
C LYS A 443 -43.74 8.25 18.69
N GLY A 444 -42.89 8.90 17.90
CA GLY A 444 -43.26 9.99 17.01
C GLY A 444 -43.99 9.56 15.74
N ASN A 445 -44.25 8.25 15.55
CA ASN A 445 -44.78 7.65 14.32
C ASN A 445 -43.96 8.00 13.05
N ARG A 446 -42.65 8.19 13.20
CA ARG A 446 -41.73 8.44 12.07
C ARG A 446 -41.25 7.15 11.42
N VAL A 447 -41.18 6.07 12.19
CA VAL A 447 -40.78 4.73 11.76
C VAL A 447 -41.82 3.74 12.28
N CYS A 448 -42.10 2.68 11.50
CA CYS A 448 -43.05 1.66 11.94
C CYS A 448 -42.50 0.85 13.13
N PHE A 449 -43.40 0.36 13.98
CA PHE A 449 -43.04 -0.41 15.17
C PHE A 449 -42.25 -1.67 14.83
N HIS A 450 -42.62 -2.40 13.77
CA HIS A 450 -41.91 -3.59 13.32
C HIS A 450 -40.43 -3.31 12.97
N LYS A 451 -40.16 -2.21 12.24
CA LYS A 451 -38.79 -1.81 11.88
C LYS A 451 -37.96 -1.43 13.12
N THR A 452 -38.60 -0.79 14.10
CA THR A 452 -37.97 -0.48 15.39
C THR A 452 -37.73 -1.75 16.19
N GLY A 453 -38.71 -2.66 16.25
CA GLY A 453 -38.60 -3.95 16.93
C GLY A 453 -37.45 -4.80 16.36
N ASP A 454 -37.31 -4.86 15.04
CA ASP A 454 -36.21 -5.58 14.39
C ASP A 454 -34.84 -5.00 14.76
N PHE A 455 -34.68 -3.67 14.70
CA PHE A 455 -33.45 -3.00 15.14
C PHE A 455 -33.13 -3.29 16.61
N ILE A 456 -34.10 -3.11 17.51
CA ILE A 456 -33.91 -3.28 18.96
C ILE A 456 -33.53 -4.73 19.29
N LYS A 457 -34.12 -5.72 18.60
CA LYS A 457 -33.77 -7.13 18.72
C LYS A 457 -32.30 -7.37 18.37
N GLN A 458 -31.83 -6.83 17.25
CA GLN A 458 -30.43 -6.96 16.82
C GLN A 458 -29.48 -6.23 17.78
N ALA A 459 -29.85 -5.04 18.24
CA ALA A 459 -29.06 -4.27 19.21
C ALA A 459 -28.92 -5.00 20.55
N ALA A 460 -30.01 -5.59 21.07
CA ALA A 460 -29.97 -6.39 22.29
C ALA A 460 -29.06 -7.62 22.14
N ALA A 461 -29.13 -8.31 21.01
CA ALA A 461 -28.26 -9.44 20.70
C ALA A 461 -26.78 -9.02 20.64
N TYR A 462 -26.47 -7.91 19.98
CA TYR A 462 -25.11 -7.37 19.86
C TYR A 462 -24.52 -6.96 21.22
N LEU A 463 -25.27 -6.20 22.02
CA LEU A 463 -24.85 -5.79 23.37
C LEU A 463 -24.60 -6.99 24.30
N ARG A 464 -25.37 -8.08 24.11
CA ARG A 464 -25.18 -9.32 24.85
C ARG A 464 -23.88 -10.05 24.45
N GLN A 465 -23.54 -10.06 23.16
CA GLN A 465 -22.31 -10.68 22.66
C GLN A 465 -21.06 -9.90 23.08
N ASN A 466 -21.13 -8.58 23.10
CA ASN A 466 -19.99 -7.73 23.48
C ASN A 466 -19.72 -7.66 25.00
N ARG A 467 -20.52 -8.36 25.81
CA ARG A 467 -20.32 -8.46 27.25
C ARG A 467 -19.50 -9.68 27.61
N GLY A 468 -18.36 -9.45 28.25
CA GLY A 468 -17.49 -10.52 28.76
C GLY A 468 -16.23 -10.75 27.94
N VAL A 469 -16.04 -10.04 26.83
CA VAL A 469 -14.73 -9.89 26.22
C VAL A 469 -13.96 -8.89 27.09
N ALA A 470 -13.17 -9.39 28.04
CA ALA A 470 -12.11 -8.59 28.66
C ALA A 470 -11.30 -7.92 27.53
N PRO A 471 -10.70 -6.73 27.74
CA PRO A 471 -9.73 -6.21 26.79
C PRO A 471 -8.55 -7.19 26.78
N SER A 472 -8.66 -8.27 26.01
CA SER A 472 -7.49 -9.01 25.58
C SER A 472 -6.74 -7.98 24.78
N ASP A 473 -5.59 -7.54 25.30
CA ASP A 473 -4.58 -6.64 24.74
C ASP A 473 -5.09 -5.54 23.81
N ALA A 474 -4.57 -4.31 23.94
CA ALA A 474 -4.88 -3.25 22.96
C ALA A 474 -4.65 -3.67 21.47
N GLU A 475 -3.99 -4.81 21.23
CA GLU A 475 -3.83 -5.49 19.94
C GLU A 475 -5.05 -6.32 19.45
N LYS A 476 -5.99 -6.75 20.30
CA LYS A 476 -7.18 -7.54 19.91
C LYS A 476 -8.49 -6.75 19.86
N CYS A 477 -8.56 -5.56 20.47
CA CYS A 477 -9.61 -4.57 20.12
C CYS A 477 -9.49 -4.09 18.66
N VAL A 478 -8.38 -4.42 17.99
CA VAL A 478 -8.11 -4.18 16.58
C VAL A 478 -8.53 -5.38 15.69
N ALA A 479 -9.04 -6.46 16.29
CA ALA A 479 -9.34 -7.73 15.63
C ALA A 479 -10.79 -8.23 15.82
N MET A 480 -11.76 -7.34 16.06
CA MET A 480 -13.20 -7.66 16.04
C MET A 480 -13.95 -6.89 14.99
#